data_AF-A0ABD5UUN2-F1
#
_entry.id   AF-A0ABD5UUN2-F1
#
_cell.length_a   1.000
_cell.length_b   1.000
_cell.length_c   1.000
_cell.angle_alpha   90.00
_cell.angle_beta   90.00
_cell.angle_gamma   90.00
#
_symmetry.space_group_name_H-M   'P 1'
#
loop_
_entity.id
_entity.type
_entity.pdbx_description
1 polymer ?
#
loop_
_entity_poly.entity_id
_entity_poly.type
_entity_poly.pdbx_seq_one_letter_code
_entity_poly.pdbx_strand_id
1 'polypeptide(L)'
;MASILGVLAFLVVLGIHTLIAAVMTRYLRLRLATTWGTAVYVAFLVPVVLFVSTLVFSGPLGIGVNLGTPTAVLAVMILLPGTLGVAIDLLYVEHPDEYELPEPAE
;
A
#
# COMPACT_ATOMS: atom_id res chain seq x y z
N MET A 1 12.16 -1.75 24.89
CA MET A 1 11.05 -0.78 24.84
C MET A 1 11.27 0.12 23.63
N ALA A 2 10.25 0.37 22.81
CA ALA A 2 10.40 1.27 21.65
C ALA A 2 10.44 2.73 22.11
N SER A 3 11.29 3.54 21.49
CA SER A 3 11.29 4.99 21.73
C SER A 3 10.11 5.65 21.01
N ILE A 4 9.67 6.81 21.49
CA ILE A 4 8.62 7.61 20.83
C ILE A 4 8.98 7.88 19.37
N LEU A 5 10.24 8.28 19.11
CA LEU A 5 10.73 8.51 17.76
C LEU A 5 10.68 7.25 16.89
N GLY A 6 11.02 6.08 17.45
CA GLY A 6 10.95 4.81 16.75
C GLY A 6 9.51 4.42 16.38
N VAL A 7 8.56 4.65 17.29
CA VAL A 7 7.12 4.42 17.02
C VAL A 7 6.62 5.38 15.93
N LEU A 8 6.98 6.66 15.99
CA LEU A 8 6.60 7.64 14.97
C LEU A 8 7.17 7.28 13.60
N ALA A 9 8.45 6.94 13.51
CA ALA A 9 9.08 6.52 12.26
C ALA A 9 8.41 5.25 11.70
N PHE A 10 8.06 4.30 12.57
CA PHE A 10 7.31 3.11 12.20
C PHE A 10 5.91 3.43 11.63
N LEU A 11 5.17 4.36 12.25
CA LEU A 11 3.87 4.80 11.74
C LEU A 11 3.99 5.48 10.37
N VAL A 12 5.06 6.26 10.15
CA VAL A 12 5.35 6.84 8.83
C VAL A 12 5.57 5.75 7.79
N VAL A 13 6.34 4.70 8.13
CA VAL A 13 6.54 3.56 7.22
C VAL A 13 5.23 2.84 6.90
N LEU A 14 4.34 2.66 7.88
CA LEU A 14 3.00 2.10 7.63
C LEU A 14 2.17 2.97 6.69
N GLY A 15 2.23 4.30 6.85
CA GLY A 15 1.61 5.25 5.93
C GLY A 15 2.18 5.12 4.51
N ILE A 16 3.51 5.01 4.37
CA ILE A 16 4.19 4.79 3.09
C ILE A 16 3.75 3.47 2.45
N HIS A 17 3.69 2.36 3.21
CA HIS A 17 3.20 1.09 2.69
C HIS A 17 1.76 1.16 2.22
N THR A 18 0.90 1.86 2.97
CA THR A 18 -0.50 2.05 2.59
C THR A 18 -0.61 2.86 1.30
N LEU A 19 0.19 3.93 1.17
CA LEU A 19 0.27 4.74 -0.05
C LEU A 19 0.76 3.92 -1.25
N ILE A 20 1.83 3.12 -1.08
CA ILE A 20 2.35 2.23 -2.12
C ILE A 20 1.24 1.26 -2.57
N ALA A 21 0.54 0.63 -1.62
CA ALA A 21 -0.54 -0.30 -1.93
C ALA A 21 -1.70 0.37 -2.70
N ALA A 22 -2.13 1.56 -2.29
CA ALA A 22 -3.17 2.32 -2.98
C ALA A 22 -2.74 2.69 -4.41
N VAL A 23 -1.54 3.24 -4.58
CA VAL A 23 -1.02 3.66 -5.89
C VAL A 23 -0.84 2.47 -6.83
N MET A 24 -0.30 1.35 -6.35
CA MET A 24 -0.16 0.14 -7.15
C MET A 24 -1.51 -0.44 -7.54
N THR A 25 -2.48 -0.47 -6.63
CA THR A 25 -3.85 -0.93 -6.91
C THR A 25 -4.48 -0.08 -8.01
N ARG A 26 -4.40 1.25 -7.87
CA ARG A 26 -4.86 2.21 -8.88
C ARG A 26 -4.21 1.94 -10.23
N TYR A 27 -2.88 1.86 -10.26
CA TYR A 27 -2.13 1.65 -11.49
C TYR A 27 -2.56 0.36 -12.21
N LEU A 28 -2.68 -0.75 -11.48
CA LEU A 28 -3.09 -2.02 -12.05
C LEU A 28 -4.52 -1.98 -12.58
N ARG A 29 -5.46 -1.33 -11.86
CA ARG A 29 -6.84 -1.12 -12.35
C ARG A 29 -6.89 -0.35 -13.65
N LEU A 30 -6.09 0.72 -13.76
CA LEU A 30 -6.07 1.57 -14.95
C LEU A 30 -5.39 0.91 -16.16
N ARG A 31 -4.46 -0.03 -15.93
CA ARG A 31 -3.63 -0.61 -16.99
C ARG A 31 -4.10 -1.99 -17.45
N LEU A 32 -4.81 -2.73 -16.60
CA LEU A 32 -5.28 -4.07 -16.91
C LEU A 32 -6.74 -4.03 -17.37
N ALA A 33 -6.96 -4.18 -18.67
CA ALA A 33 -8.29 -4.36 -19.24
C ALA A 33 -8.81 -5.80 -19.06
N THR A 34 -8.87 -6.28 -17.82
CA THR A 34 -9.32 -7.65 -17.48
C THR A 34 -10.19 -7.65 -16.24
N THR A 35 -11.21 -8.51 -16.21
CA THR A 35 -12.15 -8.59 -15.08
C THR A 35 -11.50 -9.11 -13.79
N TRP A 36 -10.54 -10.03 -13.90
CA TRP A 36 -9.89 -10.68 -12.75
C TRP A 36 -8.39 -10.40 -12.63
N GLY A 37 -7.72 -9.97 -13.71
CA GLY A 37 -6.27 -9.79 -13.70
C GLY A 37 -5.83 -8.78 -12.65
N THR A 38 -6.57 -7.68 -12.48
CA THR A 38 -6.30 -6.70 -11.42
C THR A 38 -6.26 -7.34 -10.03
N ALA A 39 -7.28 -8.14 -9.67
CA ALA A 39 -7.33 -8.77 -8.36
C ALA A 39 -6.13 -9.71 -8.12
N VAL A 40 -5.76 -10.49 -9.14
CA VAL A 40 -4.60 -11.39 -9.09
C VAL A 40 -3.30 -10.58 -8.96
N TYR A 41 -3.06 -9.61 -9.83
CA TYR A 41 -1.84 -8.81 -9.78
C TYR A 41 -1.71 -8.02 -8.49
N VAL A 42 -2.80 -7.47 -7.94
CA VAL A 42 -2.80 -6.83 -6.62
C VAL A 42 -2.44 -7.84 -5.54
N ALA A 43 -3.08 -9.01 -5.52
CA ALA A 43 -2.87 -10.04 -4.50
C ALA A 43 -1.43 -10.61 -4.48
N PHE A 44 -0.70 -10.57 -5.59
CA PHE A 44 0.67 -11.09 -5.67
C PHE A 44 1.75 -10.00 -5.71
N LEU A 45 1.59 -8.94 -6.51
CA LEU A 45 2.63 -7.91 -6.66
C LEU A 45 2.68 -6.95 -5.48
N VAL A 46 1.53 -6.52 -4.93
CA VAL A 46 1.53 -5.57 -3.81
C VAL A 46 2.24 -6.17 -2.59
N PRO A 47 1.94 -7.41 -2.14
CA PRO A 47 2.67 -8.01 -1.03
C PRO A 47 4.18 -8.13 -1.27
N VAL A 48 4.61 -8.44 -2.49
CA VAL A 48 6.04 -8.52 -2.83
C VAL A 48 6.72 -7.17 -2.69
N VAL A 49 6.11 -6.10 -3.21
CA VAL A 49 6.67 -4.74 -3.08
C VAL A 49 6.70 -4.29 -1.62
N LEU A 50 5.64 -4.52 -0.86
CA LEU A 50 5.60 -4.21 0.57
C LEU A 50 6.63 -5.02 1.37
N PHE A 51 6.86 -6.29 1.01
CA PHE A 51 7.89 -7.10 1.62
C PHE A 51 9.29 -6.54 1.35
N VAL A 52 9.62 -6.22 0.09
CA VAL A 52 10.90 -5.60 -0.27
C VAL A 52 11.09 -4.26 0.46
N SER A 53 10.04 -3.42 0.48
CA SER A 53 10.06 -2.15 1.22
C SER A 53 10.29 -2.37 2.72
N THR A 54 9.65 -3.38 3.32
CA THR A 54 9.87 -3.76 4.72
C THR A 54 11.33 -4.12 4.97
N LEU A 55 11.97 -4.90 4.10
CA LEU A 55 13.39 -5.24 4.20
C LEU A 55 14.30 -4.01 4.10
N VAL A 56 13.97 -3.05 3.22
CA VAL A 56 14.75 -1.81 3.08
C VAL A 56 14.63 -0.93 4.33
N PHE A 57 13.42 -0.72 4.85
CA PHE A 57 13.21 0.08 6.05
C PHE A 57 13.82 -0.58 7.29
N SER A 58 13.58 -1.87 7.50
CA SER A 58 14.06 -2.57 8.71
C SER A 58 15.53 -2.95 8.66
N GLY A 59 16.10 -3.16 7.47
CA GLY A 59 17.49 -3.54 7.27
C GLY A 59 18.43 -2.32 7.25
N PRO A 60 18.84 -1.82 6.07
CA PRO A 60 19.84 -0.77 5.95
C PRO A 60 19.45 0.55 6.63
N LEU A 61 18.16 0.89 6.70
CA LEU A 61 17.71 2.13 7.34
C LEU A 61 17.50 1.97 8.86
N GLY A 62 17.43 0.74 9.37
CA GLY A 62 17.21 0.47 10.79
C GLY A 62 15.89 1.03 11.36
N ILE A 63 14.90 1.30 10.51
CA ILE A 63 13.59 1.84 10.88
C ILE A 63 12.62 0.70 11.14
N GLY A 64 12.10 0.63 12.36
CA GLY A 64 11.06 -0.31 12.73
C GLY A 64 10.94 -0.50 14.23
N VAL A 65 9.94 -1.28 14.63
CA VAL A 65 9.77 -1.77 16.00
C VAL A 65 9.81 -3.29 16.00
N ASN A 66 10.21 -3.87 17.13
CA ASN A 66 10.15 -5.32 17.30
C ASN A 66 8.68 -5.76 17.46
N LEU A 67 8.13 -6.40 16.43
CA LEU A 67 6.76 -6.94 16.41
C LEU A 67 6.65 -8.34 17.04
N GLY A 68 7.74 -8.89 17.57
CA GLY A 68 7.79 -10.12 18.34
C GLY A 68 7.78 -11.41 17.52
N THR A 69 7.02 -11.47 16.41
CA THR A 69 6.94 -12.67 15.56
C THR A 69 6.96 -12.35 14.06
N PRO A 70 7.44 -13.27 13.21
CA PRO A 70 7.37 -13.11 11.75
C PRO A 70 5.93 -12.93 11.26
N THR A 71 4.96 -13.65 11.84
CA THR A 71 3.54 -13.53 11.50
C THR A 71 3.01 -12.12 11.76
N ALA A 72 3.40 -11.51 12.90
CA ALA A 72 3.02 -10.12 13.19
C ALA A 72 3.63 -9.14 12.20
N VAL A 73 4.87 -9.37 11.73
CA VAL A 73 5.49 -8.55 10.68
C VAL A 73 4.68 -8.65 9.38
N LEU A 74 4.32 -9.85 8.93
CA LEU A 74 3.52 -10.03 7.71
C LEU A 74 2.13 -9.38 7.86
N ALA A 75 1.46 -9.56 9.00
CA ALA A 75 0.15 -8.99 9.22
C ALA A 75 0.18 -7.44 9.24
N VAL A 76 1.12 -6.85 9.97
CA VAL A 76 1.16 -5.40 10.20
C VAL A 76 1.82 -4.65 9.06
N MET A 77 2.92 -5.17 8.51
CA MET A 77 3.70 -4.45 7.48
C MET A 77 3.22 -4.71 6.06
N ILE A 78 2.41 -5.76 5.83
CA ILE A 78 2.00 -6.18 4.50
C ILE A 78 0.48 -6.28 4.41
N LEU A 79 -0.16 -7.15 5.19
CA LEU A 79 -1.60 -7.39 5.06
C LEU A 79 -2.41 -6.13 5.36
N LEU A 80 -2.16 -5.47 6.50
CA LEU A 80 -2.86 -4.25 6.91
C LEU A 80 -2.73 -3.09 5.90
N PRO A 81 -1.53 -2.64 5.51
CA PRO A 81 -1.40 -1.58 4.51
C PRO A 81 -1.90 -2.01 3.13
N GLY A 82 -1.76 -3.29 2.77
CA GLY A 82 -2.30 -3.84 1.53
C GLY A 82 -3.83 -3.73 1.47
N THR A 83 -4.53 -4.18 2.51
CA THR A 83 -6.00 -4.08 2.58
C THR A 83 -6.47 -2.65 2.67
N LEU A 84 -5.80 -1.80 3.45
CA LEU A 84 -6.12 -0.38 3.53
C LEU A 84 -5.89 0.32 2.20
N GLY A 85 -4.79 0.06 1.49
CA GLY A 85 -4.51 0.65 0.19
C GLY A 85 -5.56 0.29 -0.86
N VAL A 86 -5.98 -0.98 -0.89
CA VAL A 86 -7.10 -1.43 -1.73
C VAL A 86 -8.41 -0.76 -1.34
N ALA A 87 -8.73 -0.70 -0.05
CA ALA A 87 -9.95 -0.05 0.44
C ALA A 87 -9.96 1.44 0.11
N ILE A 88 -8.83 2.14 0.24
CA ILE A 88 -8.69 3.55 -0.15
C ILE A 88 -9.00 3.72 -1.64
N ASP A 89 -8.36 2.92 -2.50
CA ASP A 89 -8.55 3.02 -3.95
C ASP A 89 -9.99 2.68 -4.39
N LEU A 90 -10.62 1.70 -3.77
CA LEU A 90 -11.96 1.25 -4.17
C LEU A 90 -13.10 2.06 -3.54
N LEU A 91 -12.92 2.57 -2.32
CA LEU A 91 -14.01 3.19 -1.55
C LEU A 91 -13.92 4.71 -1.46
N TYR A 92 -12.75 5.31 -1.73
CA TYR A 92 -12.51 6.74 -1.52
C TYR A 92 -11.95 7.49 -2.73
N VAL A 93 -11.59 6.79 -3.81
CA VAL A 93 -11.04 7.42 -5.01
C VAL A 93 -11.88 7.01 -6.23
N GLU A 94 -12.69 7.96 -6.72
CA GLU A 94 -13.52 7.79 -7.92
C GLU A 94 -12.70 7.26 -9.11
N HIS A 95 -13.26 6.36 -9.92
CA HIS A 95 -12.56 5.93 -11.12
C HIS A 95 -12.47 7.12 -12.10
N PRO A 96 -11.35 7.30 -12.85
CA PRO A 96 -11.25 8.45 -13.75
C PRO A 96 -12.29 8.40 -14.87
N ASP A 97 -12.78 7.21 -15.22
CA ASP A 97 -13.85 7.03 -16.21
C ASP A 97 -15.24 7.47 -15.69
N GLU A 98 -15.39 7.58 -14.37
CA GLU A 98 -16.60 8.08 -13.69
C GLU A 98 -16.52 9.59 -13.46
N TYR A 99 -15.37 10.21 -13.75
CA TYR A 99 -15.16 11.63 -13.56
C TYR A 99 -15.74 12.43 -14.74
N GLU A 100 -16.80 13.20 -14.48
CA GLU A 100 -17.31 14.16 -15.46
C GLU A 100 -16.32 15.33 -15.59
N LEU A 101 -15.69 15.47 -16.75
CA LEU A 101 -14.80 16.60 -17.03
C LEU A 101 -15.64 17.83 -17.44
N PRO A 102 -15.25 19.05 -17.02
CA PRO A 102 -15.88 20.27 -17.52
C PRO A 102 -15.80 20.34 -19.04
N GLU A 103 -16.83 20.89 -19.68
CA GLU A 103 -16.75 21.18 -21.12
C GLU A 103 -15.57 22.13 -21.38
N PRO A 104 -14.78 21.90 -22.44
CA PRO A 104 -13.72 22.82 -22.83
C PRO A 104 -14.34 24.22 -23.02
N ALA A 105 -13.72 25.26 -22.44
CA ALA A 105 -14.12 26.63 -22.75
C ALA A 105 -13.86 26.89 -24.25
N GLU A 106 -14.88 27.36 -24.96
CA GLU A 106 -14.80 27.76 -26.38
C GLU A 106 -13.79 28.88 -26.64
#